data_AF-A0A2T4WMA4-F1
#
_entry.id   AF-A0A2T4WMA4-F1
#
_cell.length_a   1.000
_cell.length_b   1.000
_cell.length_c   1.000
_cell.angle_alpha   90.00
_cell.angle_beta   90.00
_cell.angle_gamma   90.00
#
_symmetry.space_group_name_H-M   'P 1'
#
loop_
_entity.id
_entity.type
_entity.pdbx_description
1 polymer ?
#
loop_
_entity_poly.entity_id
_entity_poly.type
_entity_poly.pdbx_seq_one_letter_code
_entity_poly.pdbx_strand_id
1 'polypeptide(L)'
;MKAVDPVEFINHIRELLELEDSVEINLDSKHSDIEEWDSLVVLSFMAMVKEEYGVEIGGEDVRKATTLRHFYELISHKPLVNIEKK
;
A
#
# COMPACT_ATOMS: atom_id res chain seq x y z
N MET A 1 -0.70 13.71 -12.70
CA MET A 1 -0.84 12.65 -11.68
C MET A 1 -1.31 11.41 -12.40
N LYS A 2 -0.64 10.26 -12.25
CA LYS A 2 -1.34 9.00 -12.51
C LYS A 2 -2.34 8.88 -11.35
N ALA A 3 -3.63 8.84 -11.66
CA ALA A 3 -4.63 8.52 -10.65
C ALA A 3 -4.38 7.07 -10.25
N VAL A 4 -4.20 6.80 -8.96
CA VAL A 4 -4.15 5.43 -8.45
C VAL A 4 -5.56 4.87 -8.58
N ASP A 5 -5.72 3.80 -9.35
CA ASP A 5 -7.01 3.12 -9.44
C ASP A 5 -7.22 2.26 -8.17
N PRO A 6 -8.37 2.34 -7.49
CA PRO A 6 -8.67 1.53 -6.32
C PRO A 6 -8.53 0.01 -6.55
N VAL A 7 -8.91 -0.47 -7.74
CA VAL A 7 -8.84 -1.89 -8.11
C VAL A 7 -7.38 -2.30 -8.30
N GLU A 8 -6.60 -1.48 -9.01
CA GLU A 8 -5.15 -1.71 -9.18
C GLU A 8 -4.43 -1.75 -7.83
N PHE A 9 -4.75 -0.80 -6.94
CA PHE A 9 -4.19 -0.78 -5.59
C PHE A 9 -4.48 -2.05 -4.80
N ILE A 10 -5.75 -2.51 -4.80
CA ILE A 10 -6.11 -3.75 -4.13
C ILE A 10 -5.39 -4.94 -4.75
N ASN A 11 -5.28 -5.00 -6.08
CA ASN A 11 -4.55 -6.08 -6.76
C ASN A 11 -3.08 -6.12 -6.34
N HIS A 12 -2.37 -4.97 -6.32
CA HIS A 12 -0.99 -4.93 -5.83
C HIS A 12 -0.86 -5.38 -4.37
N ILE A 13 -1.84 -5.06 -3.51
CA ILE A 13 -1.86 -5.57 -2.13
C ILE A 13 -2.07 -7.09 -2.10
N ARG A 14 -2.98 -7.63 -2.92
CA ARG A 14 -3.20 -9.09 -3.01
C ARG A 14 -1.97 -9.82 -3.47
N GLU A 15 -1.29 -9.31 -4.49
CA GLU A 15 -0.04 -9.88 -5.02
C GLU A 15 1.08 -9.81 -3.98
N LEU A 16 1.23 -8.67 -3.30
CA LEU A 16 2.23 -8.47 -2.26
C LEU A 16 2.08 -9.46 -1.10
N LEU A 17 0.84 -9.74 -0.72
CA LEU A 17 0.47 -10.61 0.38
C LEU A 17 0.27 -12.07 -0.06
N GLU A 18 0.39 -12.35 -1.36
CA GLU A 18 0.11 -13.66 -1.96
C GLU A 18 -1.26 -14.23 -1.57
N LEU A 19 -2.28 -13.37 -1.46
CA LEU A 19 -3.61 -13.77 -1.02
C LEU A 19 -4.31 -14.69 -2.03
N GLU A 20 -4.94 -15.74 -1.52
CA GLU A 20 -5.81 -16.59 -2.32
C GLU A 20 -7.03 -15.81 -2.85
N ASP A 21 -7.51 -16.17 -4.05
CA ASP A 21 -8.72 -15.60 -4.67
C ASP A 21 -9.99 -15.70 -3.81
N SER A 22 -10.00 -16.62 -2.84
CA SER A 22 -11.07 -16.81 -1.86
C SER A 22 -11.12 -15.73 -0.78
N VAL A 23 -10.00 -15.03 -0.54
CA VAL A 23 -9.86 -14.02 0.51
C VAL A 23 -10.42 -12.69 -0.01
N GLU A 24 -11.55 -12.24 0.51
CA GLU A 24 -12.12 -10.94 0.13
C GLU A 24 -11.47 -9.80 0.93
N ILE A 25 -10.76 -8.91 0.22
CA ILE A 25 -10.26 -7.65 0.77
C ILE A 25 -10.75 -6.46 -0.06
N ASN A 26 -10.98 -5.34 0.60
CA ASN A 26 -11.38 -4.09 -0.02
C ASN A 26 -10.78 -2.89 0.74
N LEU A 27 -11.03 -1.67 0.26
CA LEU A 27 -10.47 -0.47 0.87
C LEU A 27 -10.87 -0.27 2.35
N ASP A 28 -12.03 -0.79 2.77
CA ASP A 28 -12.48 -0.66 4.16
C ASP A 28 -11.93 -1.77 5.07
N SER A 29 -11.25 -2.78 4.51
CA SER A 29 -10.54 -3.81 5.26
C SER A 29 -9.41 -3.20 6.09
N LYS A 30 -9.31 -3.62 7.35
CA LYS A 30 -8.19 -3.26 8.23
C LYS A 30 -6.99 -4.13 7.91
N HIS A 31 -5.82 -3.52 7.79
CA HIS A 31 -4.60 -4.27 7.55
C HIS A 31 -4.24 -5.18 8.74
N SER A 32 -4.62 -4.82 9.96
CA SER A 32 -4.44 -5.62 11.16
C SER A 32 -5.24 -6.92 11.20
N ASP A 33 -6.30 -7.01 10.39
CA ASP A 33 -7.18 -8.17 10.34
C ASP A 33 -6.71 -9.17 9.27
N ILE A 34 -5.70 -8.80 8.48
CA ILE A 34 -5.08 -9.65 7.46
C ILE A 34 -3.95 -10.42 8.13
N GLU A 35 -4.04 -11.75 8.16
CA GLU A 35 -3.08 -12.62 8.85
C GLU A 35 -1.66 -12.49 8.28
N GLU A 36 -1.58 -12.29 6.96
CA GLU A 36 -0.36 -12.14 6.19
C GLU A 36 0.33 -10.78 6.44
N TRP A 37 -0.35 -9.83 7.09
CA TRP A 37 0.21 -8.50 7.33
C TRP A 37 1.18 -8.50 8.52
N ASP A 38 2.47 -8.66 8.22
CA ASP A 38 3.55 -8.64 9.20
C ASP A 38 4.56 -7.48 8.98
N SER A 39 5.60 -7.44 9.80
CA SER A 39 6.64 -6.40 9.68
C SER A 39 7.46 -6.48 8.39
N LEU A 40 7.59 -7.66 7.78
CA LEU A 40 8.30 -7.84 6.51
C LEU A 40 7.45 -7.32 5.35
N VAL A 41 6.16 -7.65 5.34
CA VAL A 41 5.17 -7.10 4.42
C VAL A 41 5.13 -5.59 4.49
N VAL A 42 5.21 -5.00 5.69
CA VAL A 42 5.28 -3.53 5.82
C VAL A 42 6.47 -2.95 5.05
N LEU A 43 7.65 -3.59 5.10
CA LEU A 43 8.82 -3.15 4.35
C LEU A 43 8.61 -3.29 2.83
N SER A 44 8.10 -4.44 2.41
CA SER A 44 7.83 -4.73 0.99
C SER A 44 6.73 -3.81 0.42
N PHE A 45 5.71 -3.49 1.22
CA PHE A 45 4.68 -2.51 0.89
C PHE A 45 5.28 -1.12 0.66
N MET A 46 6.15 -0.64 1.56
CA MET A 46 6.80 0.66 1.39
C MET A 46 7.68 0.70 0.13
N ALA A 47 8.37 -0.40 -0.19
CA ALA A 47 9.15 -0.52 -1.42
C ALA A 47 8.26 -0.50 -2.67
N MET A 48 7.22 -1.33 -2.70
CA MET A 48 6.24 -1.38 -3.80
C MET A 48 5.62 -0.01 -4.04
N VAL A 49 5.22 0.71 -2.99
CA VAL A 49 4.60 2.04 -3.14
C VAL A 49 5.56 3.06 -3.76
N LYS A 50 6.84 2.96 -3.43
CA LYS A 50 7.89 3.81 -4.00
C LYS A 50 8.16 3.50 -5.47
N GLU A 51 8.16 2.22 -5.85
CA GLU A 51 8.45 1.77 -7.21
C GLU A 51 7.25 1.98 -8.14
N GLU A 52 6.05 1.57 -7.74
CA GLU A 52 4.83 1.61 -8.57
C GLU A 52 4.20 3.01 -8.64
N TYR A 53 4.14 3.70 -7.50
CA TYR A 53 3.44 4.98 -7.40
C TYR A 53 4.38 6.18 -7.29
N GLY A 54 5.69 5.98 -7.10
CA GLY A 54 6.65 7.06 -6.93
C GLY A 54 6.45 7.84 -5.62
N VAL A 55 5.79 7.24 -4.63
CA VAL A 55 5.49 7.86 -3.33
C VAL A 55 6.32 7.19 -2.24
N GLU A 56 6.89 7.98 -1.32
CA GLU A 56 7.58 7.44 -0.16
C GLU A 56 6.69 7.52 1.07
N ILE A 57 6.40 6.36 1.65
CA ILE A 57 5.67 6.21 2.90
C ILE A 57 6.62 5.73 3.99
N GLY A 58 6.56 6.38 5.16
CA GLY A 58 7.39 6.02 6.30
C GLY A 58 6.68 5.05 7.25
N GLY A 59 7.43 4.40 8.14
CA GLY A 59 6.86 3.49 9.14
C GLY A 59 5.85 4.18 10.09
N GLU A 60 5.97 5.49 10.32
CA GLU A 60 4.97 6.25 11.07
C GLU A 60 3.65 6.41 10.30
N ASP A 61 3.71 6.62 8.98
CA ASP A 61 2.53 6.67 8.12
C ASP A 61 1.79 5.33 8.16
N VAL A 62 2.54 4.22 8.08
CA VAL A 62 1.99 2.86 8.16
C VAL A 62 1.34 2.60 9.51
N ARG A 63 1.96 3.02 10.61
CA ARG A 63 1.39 2.85 11.97
C ARG A 63 0.13 3.69 12.22
N LYS A 64 0.00 4.84 11.55
CA LYS A 64 -1.19 5.71 11.65
C LYS A 64 -2.33 5.23 10.75
N ALA A 65 -2.00 4.56 9.66
CA ALA A 65 -3.00 3.91 8.82
C ALA A 65 -3.70 2.79 9.61
N THR A 66 -4.94 2.50 9.23
CA THR A 66 -5.75 1.46 9.90
C THR A 66 -6.41 0.59 8.85
N THR A 67 -6.90 1.20 7.78
CA THR A 67 -7.53 0.53 6.64
C THR A 67 -6.71 0.68 5.37
N LEU A 68 -6.99 -0.19 4.39
CA LEU A 68 -6.44 -0.08 3.04
C LEU A 68 -6.79 1.26 2.37
N ARG A 69 -7.93 1.87 2.72
CA ARG A 69 -8.36 3.21 2.31
C ARG A 69 -7.37 4.29 2.74
N HIS A 70 -6.90 4.26 3.99
CA HIS A 70 -5.91 5.24 4.46
C HIS A 70 -4.62 5.15 3.64
N PHE A 71 -4.17 3.95 3.30
CA PHE A 71 -3.01 3.77 2.42
C PHE A 71 -3.25 4.34 1.02
N TYR A 72 -4.38 4.00 0.41
CA TYR A 72 -4.77 4.52 -0.90
C TYR A 72 -4.81 6.06 -0.94
N GLU A 73 -5.40 6.68 0.08
CA GLU A 73 -5.47 8.14 0.21
C GLU A 73 -4.08 8.75 0.43
N LEU A 74 -3.24 8.16 1.28
CA LEU A 74 -1.86 8.60 1.49
C LEU A 74 -1.09 8.62 0.17
N ILE A 75 -1.19 7.57 -0.64
CA ILE A 75 -0.52 7.47 -1.94
C ILE A 75 -1.08 8.50 -2.92
N SER A 76 -2.40 8.70 -2.92
CA SER A 76 -3.07 9.61 -3.85
C SER A 76 -2.80 11.10 -3.56
N HIS A 77 -2.53 11.45 -2.30
CA HIS A 77 -2.37 12.84 -1.86
C HIS A 77 -0.93 13.26 -1.57
N LYS A 78 0.00 12.32 -1.39
CA LYS A 78 1.40 12.64 -1.06
C LYS A 78 2.19 13.00 -2.33
N PRO A 79 3.04 14.05 -2.29
CA PRO A 79 3.82 14.44 -3.46
C PRO A 79 4.82 13.35 -3.85
N LEU A 80 5.00 13.16 -5.16
CA LEU A 80 5.95 12.19 -5.72
C LEU A 80 7.38 12.50 -5.24
N VAL A 81 8.11 11.47 -4.87
CA VAL A 81 9.53 11.59 -4.57
C VAL A 81 10.30 11.57 -5.87
N ASN A 82 11.20 12.55 -6.03
CA ASN A 82 12.05 12.59 -7.21
C ASN A 82 13.11 11.49 -7.10
N ILE A 83 12.95 10.42 -7.87
CA ILE A 83 13.81 9.22 -7.82
C ILE A 83 15.20 9.48 -8.45
N GLU A 84 15.43 10.66 -9.03
CA GLU A 84 16.70 11.08 -9.61
C GLU A 84 17.61 11.80 -8.60
N LYS A 85 18.15 11.09 -7.60
CA LYS A 85 19.45 11.45 -6.99
C LYS A 85 20.21 10.21 -6.55
N LYS A 86 20.92 9.61 -7.50
CA LYS A 86 22.16 8.89 -7.20
C LYS A 86 23.24 9.37 -8.16
#